data_AF-A0A7H8S932-F1
#
_entry.id   AF-A0A7H8S932-F1
#
_cell.length_a   1.000
_cell.length_b   1.000
_cell.length_c   1.000
_cell.angle_alpha   90.00
_cell.angle_beta   90.00
_cell.angle_gamma   90.00
#
_symmetry.space_group_name_H-M   'P 1'
#
loop_
_entity.id
_entity.type
_entity.pdbx_description
1 polymer ?
#
loop_
_entity_poly.entity_id
_entity_poly.type
_entity_poly.pdbx_seq_one_letter_code
_entity_poly.pdbx_strand_id
1 'polypeptide(L)'
;MKNIYIWKAVMLKLLIIPLLLTPFAAFSVPFSFLMIAVLTAGMPSAPTMSLYAQKFGADTQFASLGVMVSSLLGVLTIPLLYVVLQLIH
;
A
#
# COMPACT_ATOMS: atom_id res chain seq x y z
N MET A 1 -3.98 -17.98 13.96
CA MET A 1 -4.19 -16.69 13.28
C MET A 1 -3.53 -15.53 14.05
N LYS A 2 -2.19 -15.48 14.12
CA LYS A 2 -1.46 -14.42 14.84
C LYS A 2 -0.10 -14.16 14.19
N ASN A 3 -0.07 -14.09 12.86
CA ASN A 3 1.17 -13.77 12.17
C ASN A 3 1.31 -12.25 12.14
N ILE A 4 1.82 -11.68 13.25
CA ILE A 4 2.05 -10.25 13.47
C ILE A 4 2.84 -9.61 12.31
N TYR A 5 3.64 -10.42 11.61
CA TYR A 5 4.43 -10.04 10.45
C TYR A 5 3.58 -9.68 9.22
N ILE A 6 2.42 -10.32 9.02
CA ILE A 6 1.50 -9.96 7.91
C ILE A 6 0.95 -8.56 8.14
N TRP A 7 0.48 -8.29 9.36
CA TRP A 7 -0.06 -6.97 9.73
C TRP A 7 1.00 -5.88 9.65
N LYS A 8 2.22 -6.16 10.12
CA LYS A 8 3.35 -5.23 9.97
C LYS A 8 3.69 -4.96 8.51
N ALA A 9 3.75 -5.99 7.66
CA ALA A 9 4.05 -5.83 6.24
C ALA A 9 2.97 -5.03 5.50
N VAL A 10 1.69 -5.29 5.79
CA VAL A 10 0.56 -4.56 5.20
C VAL A 10 0.59 -3.09 5.64
N MET A 11 0.79 -2.81 6.93
CA MET A 11 0.89 -1.43 7.45
C MET A 11 2.09 -0.67 6.89
N LEU A 12 3.25 -1.34 6.79
CA LEU A 12 4.45 -0.72 6.20
C LEU A 12 4.19 -0.31 4.74
N LYS A 13 3.60 -1.21 3.95
CA LYS A 13 3.34 -0.94 2.53
C LYS A 13 2.29 0.15 2.35
N LEU A 14 1.14 0.07 3.06
CA LEU A 14 0.00 0.95 2.78
C LEU A 14 0.11 2.34 3.41
N LEU A 15 0.94 2.53 4.44
CA LEU A 15 1.08 3.83 5.09
C LEU A 15 2.47 4.42 4.91
N ILE A 16 3.54 3.64 5.13
CA ILE A 16 4.90 4.21 5.14
C ILE A 16 5.34 4.60 3.73
N ILE A 17 5.08 3.76 2.72
CA ILE A 17 5.43 4.07 1.32
C ILE A 17 4.72 5.34 0.82
N PRO A 18 3.37 5.48 0.92
CA PRO A 18 2.71 6.71 0.49
C PRO A 18 3.12 7.93 1.34
N LEU A 19 3.38 7.76 2.64
CA LEU A 19 3.83 8.87 3.48
C LEU A 19 5.24 9.35 3.10
N LEU A 20 6.12 8.44 2.63
CA LEU A 20 7.46 8.79 2.14
C LEU A 20 7.43 9.70 0.90
N LEU A 21 6.29 9.78 0.21
CA LEU A 21 6.11 10.65 -0.96
C LEU A 21 5.61 12.05 -0.57
N THR A 22 5.16 12.27 0.67
CA THR A 22 4.70 13.58 1.15
C THR A 22 5.79 14.67 1.24
N PRO A 23 7.08 14.38 1.55
CA PRO A 23 8.14 15.38 1.51
C PRO A 23 8.36 15.98 0.12
N PHE A 24 7.97 15.29 -0.96
CA PHE A 24 8.03 15.85 -2.31
C PHE A 24 7.06 17.01 -2.53
N ALA A 25 6.10 17.24 -1.61
CA ALA A 25 5.25 18.42 -1.60
C ALA A 25 6.04 19.71 -1.28
N ALA A 26 7.22 19.60 -0.64
CA ALA A 26 8.11 20.73 -0.42
C ALA A 26 8.89 21.15 -1.68
N PHE A 27 8.85 20.35 -2.74
CA PHE A 27 9.40 20.68 -4.06
C PHE A 27 8.28 21.22 -4.96
N SER A 28 8.62 21.97 -6.02
CA SER A 28 7.67 22.54 -6.99
C SER A 28 7.01 21.50 -7.91
N VAL A 29 6.60 20.36 -7.36
CA VAL A 29 5.90 19.28 -8.08
C VAL A 29 4.41 19.64 -8.17
N PRO A 30 3.77 19.49 -9.34
CA PRO A 30 2.35 19.71 -9.48
C PRO A 30 1.55 18.80 -8.52
N PHE A 31 0.58 19.38 -7.80
CA PHE A 31 -0.23 18.64 -6.80
C PHE A 31 -0.90 17.39 -7.39
N SER A 32 -1.43 17.48 -8.62
CA SER A 32 -2.03 16.33 -9.31
C SER A 32 -1.06 15.16 -9.48
N PHE A 33 0.23 15.44 -9.68
CA PHE A 33 1.26 14.43 -9.86
C PHE A 33 1.59 13.74 -8.53
N LEU A 34 1.69 14.53 -7.46
CA LEU A 34 1.91 14.01 -6.10
C LEU A 34 0.71 13.17 -5.63
N MET A 35 -0.51 13.64 -5.91
CA MET A 35 -1.74 12.93 -5.59
C MET A 35 -1.79 11.55 -6.27
N ILE A 36 -1.50 11.48 -7.57
CA ILE A 36 -1.42 10.21 -8.29
C ILE A 36 -0.34 9.32 -7.66
N ALA A 37 0.86 9.82 -7.41
CA ALA A 37 1.95 9.03 -6.85
C ALA A 37 1.60 8.42 -5.49
N VAL A 38 1.02 9.22 -4.58
CA VAL A 38 0.62 8.77 -3.23
C VAL A 38 -0.51 7.74 -3.30
N LEU A 39 -1.54 7.98 -4.12
CA LEU A 39 -2.65 7.03 -4.28
C LEU A 39 -2.20 5.72 -4.91
N THR A 40 -1.30 5.76 -5.89
CA THR A 40 -0.76 4.56 -6.55
C THR A 40 0.12 3.75 -5.60
N ALA A 41 0.90 4.41 -4.74
CA ALA A 41 1.71 3.76 -3.71
C ALA A 41 0.87 3.08 -2.62
N GLY A 42 -0.31 3.62 -2.31
CA GLY A 42 -1.26 3.06 -1.35
C GLY A 42 -2.09 1.87 -1.86
N MET A 43 -1.91 1.45 -3.12
CA MET A 43 -2.68 0.36 -3.71
C MET A 43 -2.39 -1.00 -3.05
N PRO A 44 -3.39 -1.91 -3.02
CA PRO A 44 -3.25 -3.23 -2.41
C PRO A 44 -2.18 -4.09 -3.08
N SER A 45 -1.80 -5.22 -2.46
CA SER A 45 -0.82 -6.13 -3.04
C SER A 45 -1.38 -6.88 -4.23
N ALA A 46 -0.60 -6.90 -5.32
CA ALA A 46 -1.00 -7.54 -6.56
C ALA A 46 -1.31 -9.02 -6.32
N PRO A 47 -2.42 -9.55 -6.84
CA PRO A 47 -2.78 -10.96 -6.66
C PRO A 47 -1.77 -11.93 -7.28
N THR A 48 -0.93 -11.46 -8.20
CA THR A 48 0.19 -12.23 -8.77
C THR A 48 1.29 -12.56 -7.77
N MET A 49 1.35 -11.89 -6.60
CA MET A 49 2.33 -12.22 -5.55
C MET A 49 2.20 -13.66 -5.04
N SER A 50 0.99 -14.21 -4.97
CA SER A 50 0.80 -15.62 -4.57
C SER A 50 1.36 -16.58 -5.61
N LEU A 51 1.15 -16.28 -6.90
CA LEU A 51 1.74 -17.01 -8.03
C LEU A 51 3.28 -16.94 -8.03
N TYR A 52 3.85 -15.76 -7.78
CA TYR A 52 5.30 -15.61 -7.69
C TYR A 52 5.88 -16.34 -6.47
N ALA A 53 5.24 -16.25 -5.32
CA ALA A 53 5.66 -17.00 -4.13
C ALA A 53 5.66 -18.51 -4.41
N GLN A 54 4.65 -19.01 -5.12
CA GLN A 54 4.59 -20.41 -5.52
C GLN A 54 5.72 -20.77 -6.48
N LYS A 55 5.95 -19.94 -7.49
CA LYS A 55 6.99 -20.15 -8.51
C LYS A 55 8.40 -20.17 -7.92
N PHE A 56 8.67 -19.34 -6.91
CA PHE A 56 9.99 -19.22 -6.29
C PHE A 56 10.15 -20.05 -5.01
N GLY A 57 9.20 -20.94 -4.69
CA GLY A 57 9.29 -21.83 -3.52
C GLY A 57 9.16 -21.10 -2.17
N ALA A 58 8.59 -19.91 -2.15
CA ALA A 58 8.31 -19.13 -0.95
C ALA A 58 6.94 -19.48 -0.35
N ASP A 59 6.60 -18.86 0.79
CA ASP A 59 5.35 -19.12 1.50
C ASP A 59 4.13 -18.53 0.76
N THR A 60 3.47 -19.39 -0.01
CA THR A 60 2.26 -19.08 -0.78
C THR A 60 1.05 -18.76 0.08
N GLN A 61 0.94 -19.38 1.27
CA GLN A 61 -0.15 -19.16 2.21
C GLN A 61 -0.02 -17.75 2.79
N PHE A 62 1.19 -17.37 3.20
CA PHE A 62 1.50 -16.02 3.67
C PHE A 62 1.24 -14.96 2.58
N ALA A 63 1.70 -15.21 1.35
CA ALA A 63 1.49 -14.30 0.22
C ALA A 63 0.00 -14.12 -0.11
N SER A 64 -0.77 -15.21 -0.16
CA SER A 64 -2.21 -15.16 -0.45
C SER A 64 -3.00 -14.44 0.65
N LEU A 65 -2.69 -14.71 1.91
CA LEU A 65 -3.27 -14.00 3.04
C LEU A 65 -2.93 -12.51 3.01
N GLY A 66 -1.68 -12.16 2.66
CA GLY A 66 -1.25 -10.77 2.50
C GLY A 66 -2.00 -10.03 1.39
N VAL A 67 -2.21 -10.67 0.24
CA VAL A 67 -3.02 -10.13 -0.87
C VAL A 67 -4.47 -9.93 -0.44
N MET A 68 -5.09 -10.93 0.18
CA MET A 68 -6.48 -10.85 0.62
C MET A 68 -6.68 -9.71 1.65
N VAL A 69 -5.84 -9.67 2.68
CA VAL A 69 -5.91 -8.66 3.73
C VAL A 69 -5.61 -7.26 3.17
N SER A 70 -4.58 -7.10 2.34
CA SER A 70 -4.29 -5.80 1.73
C SER A 70 -5.38 -5.32 0.78
N SER A 71 -6.03 -6.22 0.04
CA SER A 71 -7.17 -5.88 -0.82
C SER A 71 -8.37 -5.40 0.00
N LEU A 72 -8.67 -6.08 1.11
CA LEU A 72 -9.73 -5.68 2.03
C LEU A 72 -9.45 -4.32 2.67
N LEU A 73 -8.22 -4.12 3.17
CA LEU A 73 -7.81 -2.84 3.76
C LEU A 73 -7.74 -1.72 2.71
N GLY A 74 -7.36 -2.03 1.47
CA GLY A 74 -7.24 -1.09 0.35
C GLY A 74 -8.52 -0.29 0.10
N VAL A 75 -9.69 -0.92 0.27
CA VAL A 75 -11.00 -0.27 0.16
C VAL A 75 -11.14 0.90 1.13
N LEU A 76 -10.55 0.81 2.33
CA LEU A 76 -10.60 1.86 3.35
C LEU A 76 -9.42 2.83 3.26
N THR A 77 -8.24 2.35 2.88
CA THR A 77 -7.00 3.14 2.88
C THR A 77 -6.92 4.10 1.70
N ILE A 78 -7.42 3.74 0.51
CA ILE A 78 -7.42 4.65 -0.64
C ILE A 78 -8.28 5.91 -0.37
N PRO A 79 -9.54 5.80 0.10
CA PRO A 79 -10.32 6.98 0.50
C PRO A 79 -9.67 7.77 1.64
N LEU A 80 -9.10 7.08 2.63
CA LEU A 80 -8.43 7.73 3.76
C LEU A 80 -7.22 8.56 3.30
N LEU A 81 -6.37 8.00 2.44
CA LEU A 81 -5.22 8.70 1.85
C LEU A 81 -5.67 9.90 1.01
N TYR A 82 -6.77 9.77 0.27
CA TYR A 82 -7.34 10.88 -0.49
C TYR A 82 -7.78 12.04 0.42
N VAL A 83 -8.48 11.75 1.51
CA VAL A 83 -8.89 12.77 2.51
C VAL A 83 -7.67 13.44 3.13
N VAL A 84 -6.64 12.68 3.50
CA VAL A 84 -5.40 13.25 4.06
C VAL A 84 -4.72 14.19 3.06
N LEU A 85 -4.65 13.83 1.78
CA LEU A 85 -4.08 14.69 0.74
C LEU A 85 -4.87 15.98 0.55
N GLN A 86 -6.21 15.92 0.62
CA GLN A 86 -7.05 17.12 0.57
C GLN A 86 -6.93 18.02 1.81
N LEU A 87 -6.54 17.50 2.97
CA LEU A 87 -6.29 18.33 4.15
C LEU A 87 -4.94 19.05 4.10
N ILE A 88 -4.00 18.55 3.30
CA ILE A 88 -2.63 19.09 3.19
C ILE A 88 -2.55 20.23 2.16
N HIS A 89 -3.50 20.33 1.23
CA HIS A 89 -3.54 21.32 0.15
C HIS A 89 -4.79 22.18 0.25
#